data_AF-A0A817NSH6-F1
#
_entry.id   AF-A0A817NSH6-F1
#
_cell.length_a   1.000
_cell.length_b   1.000
_cell.length_c   1.000
_cell.angle_alpha   90.00
_cell.angle_beta   90.00
_cell.angle_gamma   90.00
#
_symmetry.space_group_name_H-M   'P 1'
#
loop_
_entity.id
_entity.type
_entity.pdbx_description
1 polymer ?
#
loop_
_entity_poly.entity_id
_entity_poly.type
_entity_poly.pdbx_seq_one_letter_code
_entity_poly.pdbx_strand_id
1 'polypeptide(L)'
;MSKTSVLRVQSSEGTKRLDFNSQDTYKTLYQKVAQIFSLPSTDDFTLYKEKNKHLPLGRTQNRTNLKHGDMIYLVAERENLFPTDSNSSSSYGTLDVKSDTPTNGTGYASPKVGSFQTNNMGKLNTINNTDIKEDEVDIQLDKMDGRIPRKRDPQLCHHNVHGKCLHCIPIEPYDEEFLKNRNPPIKHMSFRAYIRKLQSSTASDRRTPNIPYPGMYSSPMTNPSCTSHMQEHQAAMEAQSHAYEEVIQAMQEGMVSNYCAAHMTMHAAVGEPIYCPST
;
A
#
# COMPACT_ATOMS: atom_id res chain seq x y z
N MET A 1 -2.44 -22.31 -41.93
CA MET A 1 -2.80 -21.06 -41.23
C MET A 1 -2.25 -21.15 -39.81
N SER A 2 -1.30 -20.30 -39.45
CA SER A 2 -0.70 -20.32 -38.12
C SER A 2 -1.61 -19.58 -37.13
N LYS A 3 -2.03 -20.25 -36.04
CA LYS A 3 -2.99 -19.70 -35.09
C LYS A 3 -2.34 -18.62 -34.23
N THR A 4 -2.72 -17.36 -34.45
CA THR A 4 -2.31 -16.24 -33.61
C THR A 4 -2.98 -16.35 -32.23
N SER A 5 -2.17 -16.30 -31.18
CA SER A 5 -2.57 -16.34 -29.79
C SER A 5 -2.22 -15.00 -29.13
N VAL A 6 -3.06 -14.52 -28.23
CA VAL A 6 -2.83 -13.27 -27.51
C VAL A 6 -2.30 -13.62 -26.13
N LEU A 7 -1.15 -13.06 -25.77
CA LEU A 7 -0.55 -13.16 -24.44
C LEU A 7 -0.73 -11.83 -23.71
N ARG A 8 -0.86 -11.88 -22.39
CA ARG A 8 -0.89 -10.68 -21.54
C ARG A 8 0.44 -10.59 -20.82
N VAL A 9 1.15 -9.48 -20.97
CA VAL A 9 2.45 -9.26 -20.35
C VAL A 9 2.31 -8.15 -19.33
N GLN A 10 2.56 -8.44 -18.05
CA GLN A 10 2.50 -7.49 -16.95
C GLN A 10 3.92 -7.02 -16.59
N SER A 11 4.15 -5.72 -16.58
CA SER A 11 5.35 -5.07 -16.04
C SER A 11 4.97 -4.00 -15.00
N SER A 12 5.95 -3.27 -14.46
CA SER A 12 5.70 -2.10 -13.60
C SER A 12 4.93 -0.98 -14.32
N GLU A 13 5.09 -0.86 -15.65
CA GLU A 13 4.35 0.08 -16.51
C GLU A 13 2.91 -0.38 -16.83
N GLY A 14 2.48 -1.53 -16.30
CA GLY A 14 1.13 -2.07 -16.50
C GLY A 14 1.09 -3.32 -17.38
N THR A 15 -0.11 -3.69 -17.84
CA THR A 15 -0.33 -4.93 -18.61
C THR A 15 -0.59 -4.65 -20.08
N LYS A 16 0.27 -5.14 -20.98
CA LYS A 16 0.12 -5.01 -22.43
C LYS A 16 -0.23 -6.36 -23.07
N ARG A 17 -0.96 -6.32 -24.19
CA ARG A 17 -1.30 -7.52 -24.98
C ARG A 17 -0.26 -7.71 -26.08
N LEU A 18 0.20 -8.95 -26.24
CA LEU A 18 1.23 -9.34 -27.19
C LEU A 18 0.68 -10.45 -28.10
N ASP A 19 0.69 -10.21 -29.40
CA ASP A 19 0.34 -11.23 -30.39
C ASP A 19 1.52 -12.17 -30.65
N PHE A 20 1.25 -13.47 -30.47
CA PHE A 20 2.25 -14.52 -30.50
C PHE A 20 1.76 -15.73 -31.31
N ASN A 21 2.65 -16.37 -32.05
CA ASN A 21 2.32 -17.50 -32.89
C ASN A 21 2.73 -18.82 -32.23
N SER A 22 2.00 -19.92 -32.46
CA SER A 22 2.37 -21.23 -31.92
C SER A 22 3.73 -21.77 -32.40
N GLN A 23 4.32 -21.18 -33.45
CA GLN A 23 5.64 -21.53 -33.97
C GLN A 23 6.76 -20.59 -33.49
N ASP A 24 6.42 -19.53 -32.75
CA ASP A 24 7.40 -18.57 -32.27
C ASP A 24 8.24 -19.19 -31.12
N THR A 25 9.51 -18.82 -31.04
CA THR A 25 10.47 -19.26 -30.01
C THR A 25 10.49 -18.28 -28.84
N TYR A 26 11.02 -18.67 -27.67
CA TYR A 26 11.24 -17.72 -26.56
C TYR A 26 12.10 -16.53 -26.99
N LYS A 27 13.13 -16.72 -27.83
CA LYS A 27 13.93 -15.61 -28.38
C LYS A 27 13.08 -14.53 -29.06
N THR A 28 12.15 -14.93 -29.92
CA THR A 28 11.23 -13.99 -30.60
C THR A 28 10.21 -13.40 -29.63
N LEU A 29 9.81 -14.13 -28.58
CA LEU A 29 8.96 -13.60 -27.51
C LEU A 29 9.65 -12.43 -26.79
N TYR A 30 10.90 -12.61 -26.34
CA TYR A 30 11.68 -11.57 -25.67
C TYR A 30 11.86 -10.34 -26.56
N GLN A 31 12.12 -10.52 -27.87
CA GLN A 31 12.22 -9.40 -28.81
C GLN A 31 10.92 -8.61 -28.94
N LYS A 32 9.77 -9.30 -29.09
CA LYS A 32 8.47 -8.63 -29.19
C LYS A 32 8.09 -7.93 -27.90
N VAL A 33 8.41 -8.50 -26.74
CA VAL A 33 8.20 -7.86 -25.44
C VAL A 33 9.05 -6.60 -25.31
N ALA A 34 10.33 -6.66 -25.68
CA ALA A 34 11.20 -5.48 -25.67
C ALA A 34 10.65 -4.35 -26.54
N GLN A 35 10.12 -4.67 -27.73
CA GLN A 35 9.48 -3.69 -28.61
C GLN A 35 8.20 -3.08 -28.02
N ILE A 36 7.33 -3.89 -27.41
CA ILE A 36 6.06 -3.43 -26.83
C ILE A 36 6.27 -2.49 -25.64
N PHE A 37 7.33 -2.70 -24.86
CA PHE A 37 7.69 -1.90 -23.70
C PHE A 37 8.78 -0.86 -23.97
N SER A 38 9.18 -0.68 -25.23
CA SER A 38 10.25 0.25 -25.64
C SER A 38 11.55 0.06 -24.83
N LEU A 39 11.91 -1.20 -24.56
CA LEU A 39 13.11 -1.55 -23.78
C LEU A 39 14.35 -1.58 -24.68
N PRO A 40 15.51 -1.10 -24.20
CA PRO A 40 16.71 -0.97 -25.01
C PRO A 40 17.37 -2.32 -25.34
N SER A 41 17.28 -3.30 -24.43
CA SER A 41 17.91 -4.61 -24.60
C SER A 41 17.01 -5.73 -24.10
N THR A 42 17.11 -6.90 -24.73
CA THR A 42 16.39 -8.11 -24.32
C THR A 42 16.97 -8.76 -23.06
N ASP A 43 18.21 -8.43 -22.69
CA ASP A 43 18.92 -9.02 -21.55
C ASP A 43 18.65 -8.30 -20.22
N ASP A 44 18.01 -7.14 -20.26
CA ASP A 44 17.77 -6.35 -19.06
C ASP A 44 16.57 -6.84 -18.24
N PHE A 45 15.78 -7.78 -18.76
CA PHE A 45 14.56 -8.25 -18.10
C PHE A 45 14.40 -9.76 -18.25
N THR A 46 13.72 -10.36 -17.28
CA THR A 46 13.38 -11.79 -17.30
C THR A 46 11.87 -11.99 -17.26
N LEU A 47 11.39 -12.92 -18.09
CA LEU A 47 9.98 -13.25 -18.20
C LEU A 47 9.65 -14.47 -17.35
N TYR A 48 8.52 -14.44 -16.66
CA TYR A 48 8.02 -15.54 -15.82
C TYR A 48 6.60 -15.90 -16.25
N LYS A 49 6.29 -17.20 -16.29
CA LYS A 49 4.91 -17.67 -16.54
C LYS A 49 4.03 -17.56 -15.28
N GLU A 50 4.66 -17.65 -14.11
CA GLU A 50 3.97 -17.68 -12.83
C GLU A 50 4.17 -16.38 -12.05
N LYS A 51 3.15 -15.98 -11.30
CA LYS A 51 3.17 -14.75 -10.47
C LYS A 51 4.24 -14.79 -9.37
N ASN A 52 4.58 -15.99 -8.91
CA ASN A 52 5.57 -16.26 -7.87
C ASN A 52 7.03 -16.08 -8.35
N LYS A 53 7.26 -15.80 -9.65
CA LYS A 53 8.59 -15.59 -10.25
C LYS A 53 9.59 -16.74 -9.98
N HIS A 54 9.10 -17.95 -9.75
CA HIS A 54 9.95 -19.07 -9.32
C HIS A 54 10.71 -19.73 -10.48
N LEU A 55 10.18 -19.66 -11.71
CA LEU A 55 10.81 -20.24 -12.88
C LEU A 55 10.84 -19.26 -14.07
N PRO A 56 12.03 -18.76 -14.45
CA PRO A 56 12.15 -17.89 -15.61
C PRO A 56 11.88 -18.70 -16.89
N LEU A 57 11.20 -18.06 -17.84
CA LEU A 57 11.01 -18.60 -19.18
C LEU A 57 12.38 -18.64 -19.86
N GLY A 58 12.93 -19.86 -19.98
CA GLY A 58 14.26 -20.10 -20.50
C GLY A 58 14.42 -19.62 -21.94
N ARG A 59 15.37 -18.70 -22.15
CA ARG A 59 15.69 -18.10 -23.46
C ARG A 59 16.15 -19.14 -24.51
N THR A 60 16.61 -20.30 -24.05
CA THR A 60 17.24 -21.36 -24.85
C THR A 60 16.29 -22.46 -25.31
N GLN A 61 15.02 -22.47 -24.85
CA GLN A 61 14.05 -23.47 -25.29
C GLN A 61 13.44 -23.06 -26.64
N ASN A 62 13.33 -24.01 -27.57
CA ASN A 62 12.83 -23.72 -28.92
C ASN A 62 11.30 -23.63 -29.01
N ARG A 63 10.58 -24.22 -28.04
CA ARG A 63 9.11 -24.27 -28.03
C ARG A 63 8.56 -23.61 -26.79
N THR A 64 7.65 -22.67 -26.99
CA THR A 64 6.90 -22.05 -25.90
C THR A 64 5.72 -22.92 -25.52
N ASN A 65 5.57 -23.26 -24.24
CA ASN A 65 4.38 -23.93 -23.71
C ASN A 65 3.28 -22.92 -23.30
N LEU A 66 3.18 -21.82 -24.05
CA LEU A 66 2.30 -20.69 -23.77
C LEU A 66 0.99 -20.84 -24.55
N LYS A 67 -0.14 -20.66 -23.86
CA LYS A 67 -1.49 -20.74 -24.43
C LYS A 67 -2.07 -19.34 -24.66
N HIS A 68 -3.09 -19.26 -25.50
CA HIS A 68 -3.88 -18.04 -25.66
C HIS A 68 -4.48 -17.63 -24.30
N GLY A 69 -4.25 -16.38 -23.90
CA GLY A 69 -4.73 -15.83 -22.64
C GLY A 69 -3.76 -15.99 -21.46
N ASP A 70 -2.62 -16.68 -21.64
CA ASP A 70 -1.62 -16.80 -20.57
C ASP A 70 -1.07 -15.42 -20.17
N MET A 71 -0.92 -15.22 -18.86
CA MET A 71 -0.29 -14.04 -18.27
C MET A 71 1.20 -14.31 -18.05
N ILE A 72 2.03 -13.40 -18.51
CA ILE A 72 3.48 -13.42 -18.36
C ILE A 72 3.90 -12.20 -17.55
N TYR A 73 4.81 -12.38 -16.62
CA TYR A 73 5.30 -11.33 -15.74
C TYR A 73 6.72 -10.94 -16.18
N LEU A 74 6.92 -9.67 -16.48
CA LEU A 74 8.21 -9.07 -16.79
C LEU A 74 8.80 -8.52 -15.51
N VAL A 75 10.00 -9.00 -15.16
CA VAL A 75 10.77 -8.48 -14.02
C VAL A 75 12.05 -7.84 -14.54
N ALA A 76 12.26 -6.64 -14.01
CA ALA A 76 13.44 -5.84 -14.24
C ALA A 76 14.69 -6.42 -13.56
N GLU A 77 15.80 -6.58 -14.30
CA GLU A 77 17.10 -6.92 -13.71
C GLU A 77 17.97 -5.69 -13.39
N ARG A 78 17.59 -4.50 -13.86
CA ARG A 78 18.22 -3.21 -13.52
C ARG A 78 17.18 -2.18 -13.08
N GLU A 79 17.55 -1.28 -12.17
CA GLU A 79 16.61 -0.33 -11.54
C GLU A 79 16.00 0.70 -12.52
N ASN A 80 16.61 0.94 -13.69
CA ASN A 80 16.20 2.00 -14.64
C ASN A 80 15.77 1.48 -16.03
N LEU A 81 15.01 0.39 -16.10
CA LEU A 81 14.68 -0.27 -17.38
C LEU A 81 13.87 0.56 -18.37
N PHE A 82 13.00 1.41 -17.85
CA PHE A 82 12.11 2.25 -18.65
C PHE A 82 12.77 3.62 -18.83
N PRO A 83 13.07 4.05 -20.06
CA PRO A 83 13.61 5.38 -20.30
C PRO A 83 12.64 6.44 -19.79
N THR A 84 13.07 7.24 -18.82
CA THR A 84 12.37 8.45 -18.40
C THR A 84 12.70 9.56 -19.39
N ASP A 85 11.74 9.93 -20.23
CA ASP A 85 11.82 11.16 -21.04
C ASP A 85 11.61 12.37 -20.12
N SER A 86 12.63 12.71 -19.33
CA SER A 86 12.62 13.88 -18.45
C SER A 86 13.99 14.54 -18.46
N ASN A 87 14.11 15.52 -19.36
CA ASN A 87 15.16 16.52 -19.40
C ASN A 87 15.12 17.31 -18.09
N SER A 88 15.92 16.92 -17.09
CA SER A 88 16.16 17.69 -15.88
C SER A 88 17.56 17.36 -15.38
N SER A 89 18.50 18.17 -15.85
CA SER A 89 19.87 18.28 -15.39
C SER A 89 19.91 18.52 -13.87
N SER A 90 20.31 17.49 -13.12
CA SER A 90 20.87 17.68 -11.78
C SER A 90 22.27 17.09 -11.75
N SER A 91 23.24 17.98 -11.91
CA SER A 91 24.66 17.71 -11.80
C SER A 91 25.05 17.60 -10.32
N TYR A 92 25.16 16.37 -9.81
CA TYR A 92 25.91 16.11 -8.59
C TYR A 92 27.32 15.67 -8.99
N GLY A 93 28.25 16.63 -9.00
CA GLY A 93 29.68 16.36 -9.11
C GLY A 93 30.23 15.89 -7.78
N THR A 94 30.88 14.73 -7.80
CA THR A 94 31.71 14.18 -6.71
C THR A 94 33.14 14.75 -6.81
N LEU A 95 33.94 14.51 -5.76
CA LEU A 95 35.41 14.67 -5.58
C LEU A 95 35.81 16.01 -4.93
N ASP A 96 36.72 16.15 -3.96
CA ASP A 96 37.76 15.26 -3.41
C ASP A 96 38.30 15.81 -2.06
N VAL A 97 39.16 15.05 -1.38
CA VAL A 97 39.69 15.21 0.00
C VAL A 97 40.98 16.07 0.09
N LYS A 98 41.16 16.91 1.15
CA LYS A 98 42.32 16.94 2.09
C LYS A 98 42.41 18.15 3.06
N SER A 99 42.60 17.81 4.34
CA SER A 99 43.59 18.29 5.35
C SER A 99 43.80 19.77 5.73
N ASP A 100 43.55 20.08 7.01
CA ASP A 100 44.49 20.63 8.04
C ASP A 100 43.88 21.69 8.99
N THR A 101 44.11 21.48 10.29
CA THR A 101 43.77 22.27 11.52
C THR A 101 44.58 23.59 11.63
N PRO A 102 44.25 24.61 12.49
CA PRO A 102 43.97 24.44 13.94
C PRO A 102 43.09 25.48 14.72
N THR A 103 42.73 25.05 15.95
CA THR A 103 42.63 25.78 17.24
C THR A 103 41.44 26.70 17.65
N ASN A 104 40.90 26.35 18.84
CA ASN A 104 40.52 27.17 20.02
C ASN A 104 39.04 27.45 20.39
N GLY A 105 38.70 27.07 21.64
CA GLY A 105 37.65 27.65 22.51
C GLY A 105 36.53 26.69 22.98
N THR A 106 36.74 25.79 23.95
CA THR A 106 36.45 25.87 25.42
C THR A 106 34.98 25.86 25.90
N GLY A 107 34.66 24.85 26.74
CA GLY A 107 33.51 24.73 27.66
C GLY A 107 32.36 23.86 27.12
N TYR A 108 31.84 22.78 27.73
CA TYR A 108 31.80 22.29 29.11
C TYR A 108 31.54 20.76 29.11
N ALA A 109 32.00 20.02 30.12
CA ALA A 109 32.06 18.55 30.15
C ALA A 109 30.98 17.85 30.98
N SER A 110 30.51 16.68 30.53
CA SER A 110 30.43 15.36 31.22
C SER A 110 29.44 14.39 30.50
N PRO A 111 29.47 13.07 30.75
CA PRO A 111 30.56 12.11 30.56
C PRO A 111 30.23 11.01 29.51
N LYS A 112 31.28 10.47 28.88
CA LYS A 112 31.23 9.33 27.94
C LYS A 112 30.94 8.01 28.69
N VAL A 113 29.98 7.24 28.18
CA VAL A 113 29.87 5.79 28.41
C VAL A 113 30.05 5.08 27.06
N GLY A 114 30.80 3.97 27.09
CA GLY A 114 31.51 3.37 25.96
C GLY A 114 30.68 3.01 24.72
N SER A 115 31.27 3.28 23.57
CA SER A 115 30.88 2.80 22.25
C SER A 115 31.20 1.31 22.13
N PHE A 116 30.18 0.45 22.16
CA PHE A 116 30.28 -0.87 21.56
C PHE A 116 30.02 -0.72 20.05
N GLN A 117 31.07 -0.89 19.25
CA GLN A 117 30.93 -1.10 17.82
C GLN A 117 30.37 -2.51 17.60
N THR A 118 29.12 -2.61 17.17
CA THR A 118 28.64 -3.80 16.47
C THR A 118 28.46 -3.43 15.00
N ASN A 119 29.46 -3.83 14.21
CA ASN A 119 29.39 -3.84 12.77
C ASN A 119 28.27 -4.79 12.32
N ASN A 120 27.64 -4.46 11.19
CA ASN A 120 26.66 -5.28 10.46
C ASN A 120 25.35 -5.58 11.20
N MET A 121 24.41 -4.65 11.10
CA MET A 121 23.00 -5.01 10.97
C MET A 121 22.54 -4.52 9.60
N GLY A 122 22.19 -5.46 8.72
CA GLY A 122 21.73 -5.18 7.37
C GLY A 122 20.70 -4.07 7.37
N LYS A 123 20.94 -3.06 6.53
CA LYS A 123 19.99 -2.00 6.24
C LYS A 123 18.78 -2.69 5.59
N LEU A 124 17.78 -3.00 6.41
CA LEU A 124 16.50 -3.50 5.94
C LEU A 124 15.96 -2.39 5.04
N ASN A 125 15.99 -2.61 3.73
CA ASN A 125 15.35 -1.73 2.78
C ASN A 125 13.86 -1.76 3.12
N THR A 126 13.43 -0.77 3.92
CA THR A 126 12.06 -0.35 3.97
C THR A 126 11.67 -0.12 2.52
N ILE A 127 10.84 -1.01 1.97
CA ILE A 127 10.14 -0.76 0.73
C ILE A 127 9.23 0.42 1.04
N ASN A 128 9.80 1.61 0.95
CA ASN A 128 9.03 2.83 0.89
C ASN A 128 8.26 2.67 -0.41
N ASN A 129 6.97 2.38 -0.27
CA ASN A 129 6.04 2.26 -1.35
C ASN A 129 5.75 3.66 -1.92
N THR A 130 6.81 4.37 -2.33
CA THR A 130 6.79 5.78 -2.74
C THR A 130 6.23 5.98 -4.14
N ASP A 131 5.88 4.89 -4.82
CA ASP A 131 5.33 4.90 -6.17
C ASP A 131 3.80 4.62 -6.20
N ILE A 132 3.19 4.37 -5.04
CA ILE A 132 1.73 4.34 -4.95
C ILE A 132 1.22 5.76 -4.75
N LYS A 133 0.51 6.26 -5.75
CA LYS A 133 -0.26 7.49 -5.65
C LYS A 133 -1.53 7.23 -4.84
N GLU A 134 -1.54 7.66 -3.59
CA GLU A 134 -2.72 7.68 -2.73
C GLU A 134 -3.76 8.70 -3.22
N ASP A 135 -5.01 8.51 -2.82
CA ASP A 135 -6.09 9.43 -3.13
C ASP A 135 -5.89 10.78 -2.44
N GLU A 136 -6.31 11.87 -3.09
CA GLU A 136 -6.12 13.22 -2.55
C GLU A 136 -6.81 13.42 -1.20
N VAL A 137 -7.94 12.73 -0.99
CA VAL A 137 -8.69 12.75 0.27
C VAL A 137 -7.88 12.10 1.39
N ASP A 138 -7.24 10.96 1.12
CA ASP A 138 -6.42 10.27 2.11
C ASP A 138 -5.21 11.12 2.49
N ILE A 139 -4.51 11.72 1.52
CA ILE A 139 -3.39 12.64 1.73
C ILE A 139 -3.79 13.85 2.60
N GLN A 140 -5.03 14.33 2.49
CA GLN A 140 -5.53 15.41 3.33
C GLN A 140 -5.85 14.92 4.75
N LEU A 141 -6.54 13.79 4.87
CA LEU A 141 -6.89 13.17 6.16
C LEU A 141 -5.66 12.72 6.95
N ASP A 142 -4.57 12.39 6.24
CA ASP A 142 -3.25 12.09 6.76
C ASP A 142 -2.68 13.21 7.64
N LYS A 143 -2.79 14.43 7.15
CA LYS A 143 -2.21 15.64 7.76
C LYS A 143 -3.00 16.12 8.98
N MET A 144 -4.23 15.64 9.14
CA MET A 144 -5.09 16.00 10.27
C MET A 144 -4.77 15.12 11.49
N ASP A 145 -4.70 15.69 12.69
CA ASP A 145 -4.49 14.93 13.93
C ASP A 145 -5.74 14.09 14.30
N GLY A 146 -6.93 14.66 14.07
CA GLY A 146 -8.21 13.99 14.32
C GLY A 146 -8.61 13.90 15.80
N ARG A 147 -7.81 14.48 16.72
CA ARG A 147 -8.16 14.58 18.15
C ARG A 147 -9.37 15.49 18.36
N ILE A 148 -10.29 15.06 19.23
CA ILE A 148 -11.47 15.85 19.55
C ILE A 148 -11.17 16.79 20.72
N PRO A 149 -11.18 18.13 20.52
CA PRO A 149 -10.92 19.07 21.59
C PRO A 149 -12.07 19.06 22.62
N ARG A 150 -11.72 18.97 23.90
CA ARG A 150 -12.67 19.14 25.01
C ARG A 150 -12.66 20.57 25.55
N LYS A 151 -13.82 21.04 26.01
CA LYS A 151 -13.93 22.28 26.77
C LYS A 151 -13.44 22.06 28.20
N ARG A 152 -13.05 23.15 28.86
CA ARG A 152 -12.70 23.12 30.28
C ARG A 152 -13.96 23.02 31.12
N ASP A 153 -14.04 22.02 31.99
CA ASP A 153 -15.13 21.88 32.95
C ASP A 153 -14.83 22.70 34.21
N PRO A 154 -15.62 23.74 34.53
CA PRO A 154 -15.32 24.65 35.66
C PRO A 154 -15.27 23.95 37.02
N GLN A 155 -16.00 22.86 37.18
CA GLN A 155 -16.11 22.11 38.45
C GLN A 155 -14.97 21.08 38.63
N LEU A 156 -14.43 20.56 37.52
CA LEU A 156 -13.52 19.41 37.55
C LEU A 156 -12.08 19.80 37.17
N CYS A 157 -11.92 20.90 36.41
CA CYS A 157 -10.64 21.43 35.97
C CYS A 157 -10.06 22.46 36.95
N HIS A 158 -9.15 22.00 37.80
CA HIS A 158 -8.43 22.80 38.79
C HIS A 158 -7.06 23.28 38.27
N HIS A 159 -7.04 24.01 37.15
CA HIS A 159 -5.81 24.54 36.55
C HIS A 159 -6.00 25.93 35.95
N ASN A 160 -4.91 26.60 35.60
CA ASN A 160 -4.95 27.90 34.93
C ASN A 160 -5.49 27.78 33.49
N VAL A 161 -5.78 28.92 32.85
CA VAL A 161 -6.41 28.98 31.50
C VAL A 161 -5.65 28.16 30.45
N HIS A 162 -4.31 28.13 30.51
CA HIS A 162 -3.48 27.36 29.58
C HIS A 162 -3.08 25.97 30.09
N GLY A 163 -3.47 25.60 31.32
CA GLY A 163 -3.25 24.26 31.84
C GLY A 163 -4.16 23.24 31.14
N LYS A 164 -3.74 21.98 31.12
CA LYS A 164 -4.58 20.85 30.69
C LYS A 164 -4.58 19.77 31.76
N CYS A 165 -5.73 19.17 32.04
CA CYS A 165 -5.86 18.01 32.91
C CYS A 165 -6.63 16.87 32.22
N LEU A 166 -6.76 15.72 32.89
CA LEU A 166 -7.49 14.54 32.40
C LEU A 166 -8.93 14.83 31.95
N HIS A 167 -9.54 15.94 32.37
CA HIS A 167 -10.92 16.30 32.01
C HIS A 167 -11.02 17.25 30.81
N CYS A 168 -9.93 17.90 30.40
CA CYS A 168 -9.93 18.82 29.26
C CYS A 168 -8.87 18.51 28.20
N ILE A 169 -8.09 17.43 28.36
CA ILE A 169 -7.18 16.94 27.31
C ILE A 169 -8.04 16.45 26.12
N PRO A 170 -7.65 16.73 24.86
CA PRO A 170 -8.35 16.22 23.70
C PRO A 170 -8.49 14.70 23.72
N ILE A 171 -9.67 14.21 23.35
CA ILE A 171 -9.97 12.78 23.30
C ILE A 171 -9.43 12.20 22.00
N GLU A 172 -8.98 10.94 22.05
CA GLU A 172 -8.55 10.21 20.86
C GLU A 172 -9.76 9.86 19.97
N PRO A 173 -9.62 9.90 18.64
CA PRO A 173 -10.74 9.62 17.73
C PRO A 173 -11.29 8.18 17.81
N TYR A 174 -10.56 7.24 18.42
CA TYR A 174 -10.94 5.84 18.61
C TYR A 174 -11.46 5.52 20.03
N ASP A 175 -11.75 6.54 20.85
CA ASP A 175 -12.27 6.35 22.21
C ASP A 175 -13.71 5.80 22.21
N GLU A 176 -13.93 4.66 22.86
CA GLU A 176 -15.20 3.93 22.78
C GLU A 176 -16.35 4.66 23.48
N GLU A 177 -16.09 5.30 24.61
CA GLU A 177 -17.12 6.04 25.36
C GLU A 177 -17.61 7.23 24.53
N PHE A 178 -16.69 7.95 23.90
CA PHE A 178 -17.04 9.04 23.01
C PHE A 178 -17.87 8.59 21.81
N LEU A 179 -17.49 7.50 21.14
CA LEU A 179 -18.21 6.99 19.95
C LEU A 179 -19.65 6.55 20.29
N LYS A 180 -19.83 5.88 21.44
CA LYS A 180 -21.15 5.41 21.91
C LYS A 180 -22.08 6.57 22.31
N ASN A 181 -21.52 7.65 22.85
CA ASN A 181 -22.29 8.79 23.37
C ASN A 181 -22.67 9.83 22.30
N ARG A 182 -22.31 9.61 21.02
CA ARG A 182 -22.74 10.47 19.91
C ARG A 182 -24.21 10.21 19.52
N ASN A 183 -24.82 11.21 18.88
CA ASN A 183 -26.19 11.15 18.37
C ASN A 183 -26.18 11.44 16.87
N PRO A 184 -26.35 10.43 15.99
CA PRO A 184 -26.51 9.00 16.30
C PRO A 184 -25.21 8.35 16.84
N PRO A 185 -25.30 7.23 17.57
CA PRO A 185 -24.11 6.51 18.05
C PRO A 185 -23.26 6.00 16.89
N ILE A 186 -21.95 6.19 16.99
CA ILE A 186 -21.01 5.74 15.96
C ILE A 186 -20.66 4.28 16.24
N LYS A 187 -21.05 3.38 15.34
CA LYS A 187 -20.89 1.92 15.51
C LYS A 187 -19.46 1.43 15.30
N HIS A 188 -18.75 2.03 14.35
CA HIS A 188 -17.41 1.64 13.96
C HIS A 188 -16.52 2.87 13.92
N MET A 189 -15.26 2.75 14.34
CA MET A 189 -14.32 3.86 14.20
C MET A 189 -13.91 4.05 12.72
N SER A 190 -13.45 5.24 12.35
CA SER A 190 -12.88 5.45 11.03
C SER A 190 -11.65 4.57 10.81
N PHE A 191 -11.45 4.08 9.59
CA PHE A 191 -10.23 3.36 9.24
C PHE A 191 -8.98 4.15 9.63
N ARG A 192 -9.01 5.47 9.45
CA ARG A 192 -7.91 6.36 9.84
C ARG A 192 -7.66 6.38 11.36
N ALA A 193 -8.72 6.43 12.16
CA ALA A 193 -8.62 6.33 13.61
C ALA A 193 -8.07 4.96 14.06
N TYR A 194 -8.45 3.90 13.35
CA TYR A 194 -7.92 2.55 13.57
C TYR A 194 -6.41 2.47 13.29
N ILE A 195 -5.93 3.02 12.16
CA ILE A 195 -4.49 3.08 11.86
C ILE A 195 -3.75 3.84 12.97
N ARG A 196 -4.28 4.98 13.44
CA ARG A 196 -3.70 5.73 14.57
C ARG A 196 -3.69 4.92 15.87
N LYS A 197 -4.75 4.15 16.16
CA LYS A 197 -4.81 3.24 17.31
C LYS A 197 -3.69 2.21 17.26
N LEU A 198 -3.45 1.57 16.10
CA LEU A 198 -2.36 0.62 15.91
C LEU A 198 -0.98 1.27 16.07
N GLN A 199 -0.78 2.45 15.47
CA GLN A 199 0.47 3.21 15.59
C GLN A 199 0.75 3.62 17.05
N SER A 200 -0.27 4.00 17.81
CA SER A 200 -0.12 4.38 19.23
C SER A 200 0.38 3.22 20.10
N SER A 201 -0.02 1.99 19.77
CA SER A 201 0.40 0.77 20.49
C SER A 201 1.83 0.33 20.18
N THR A 202 2.40 0.77 19.05
CA THR A 202 3.72 0.35 18.56
C THR A 202 4.81 1.43 18.73
N ALA A 203 4.43 2.68 18.99
CA ALA A 203 5.34 3.82 19.17
C ALA A 203 6.22 3.77 20.45
N SER A 204 6.11 2.74 21.29
CA SER A 204 7.01 2.51 22.42
C SER A 204 8.42 2.06 22.00
N ASP A 205 8.58 1.54 20.78
CA ASP A 205 9.89 1.28 20.17
C ASP A 205 10.16 2.32 19.06
N ARG A 206 10.95 3.35 19.38
CA ARG A 206 11.27 4.49 18.48
C ARG A 206 12.19 4.11 17.31
N ARG A 207 11.97 2.97 16.65
CA ARG A 207 12.82 2.47 15.55
C ARG A 207 12.08 1.95 14.32
N THR A 208 10.81 2.31 14.12
CA THR A 208 10.13 2.04 12.84
C THR A 208 9.21 3.21 12.45
N PRO A 209 9.59 4.05 11.46
CA PRO A 209 8.74 5.16 10.98
C PRO A 209 7.53 4.71 10.14
N ASN A 210 7.33 3.42 9.97
CA ASN A 210 6.26 2.88 9.15
C ASN A 210 6.01 1.46 9.66
N ILE A 211 4.78 1.13 10.06
CA ILE A 211 4.36 -0.27 10.07
C ILE A 211 4.04 -0.55 8.61
N PRO A 212 4.90 -1.26 7.85
CA PRO A 212 4.44 -1.78 6.58
C PRO A 212 3.31 -2.75 6.93
N TYR A 213 2.26 -2.78 6.11
CA TYR A 213 1.39 -3.95 6.00
C TYR A 213 2.21 -5.22 6.25
N PRO A 214 1.74 -6.21 7.03
CA PRO A 214 2.48 -7.44 7.27
C PRO A 214 2.84 -8.03 5.90
N GLY A 215 4.09 -7.80 5.51
CA GLY A 215 4.62 -8.27 4.25
C GLY A 215 4.58 -9.77 4.35
N MET A 216 3.81 -10.40 3.46
CA MET A 216 3.94 -11.82 3.19
C MET A 216 5.41 -12.09 2.84
N TYR A 217 6.20 -12.51 3.82
CA TYR A 217 7.44 -13.21 3.56
C TYR A 217 7.04 -14.55 2.95
N SER A 218 6.86 -14.58 1.62
CA SER A 218 6.76 -15.82 0.88
C SER A 218 8.16 -16.43 0.76
N SER A 219 8.65 -17.02 1.86
CA SER A 219 9.70 -18.02 1.77
C SER A 219 9.16 -19.20 0.96
N PRO A 220 9.94 -19.78 0.01
CA PRO A 220 9.50 -20.94 -0.74
C PRO A 220 9.16 -22.09 0.22
N MET A 221 7.96 -22.69 0.04
CA MET A 221 7.38 -23.75 0.88
C MET A 221 8.08 -25.10 0.72
N THR A 222 9.42 -25.14 0.66
CA THR A 222 10.18 -26.34 0.26
C THR A 222 10.88 -27.05 1.41
N ASN A 223 10.69 -26.64 2.68
CA ASN A 223 11.28 -27.34 3.82
C ASN A 223 10.20 -27.97 4.73
N PRO A 224 9.99 -29.31 4.70
CA PRO A 224 8.96 -29.98 5.48
C PRO A 224 9.24 -30.05 7.00
N SER A 225 10.35 -29.46 7.46
CA SER A 225 10.79 -29.50 8.86
C SER A 225 10.32 -28.31 9.72
N CYS A 226 9.61 -27.32 9.16
CA CYS A 226 9.17 -26.12 9.90
C CYS A 226 7.66 -25.87 9.71
N THR A 227 6.83 -26.84 10.08
CA THR A 227 5.37 -26.77 9.88
C THR A 227 4.65 -25.86 10.87
N SER A 228 5.18 -25.62 12.07
CA SER A 228 4.49 -24.82 13.09
C SER A 228 4.44 -23.32 12.77
N HIS A 229 5.44 -22.78 12.06
CA HIS A 229 5.50 -21.36 11.69
C HIS A 229 4.82 -21.05 10.33
N MET A 230 4.52 -22.07 9.54
CA MET A 230 3.94 -21.94 8.19
C MET A 230 2.50 -22.42 8.10
N GLN A 231 1.93 -22.91 9.20
CA GLN A 231 0.55 -23.35 9.24
C GLN A 231 -0.36 -22.12 9.35
N GLU A 232 -1.30 -21.99 8.40
CA GLU A 232 -2.35 -20.99 8.49
C GLU A 232 -3.08 -21.16 9.82
N HIS A 233 -3.13 -20.09 10.61
CA HIS A 233 -3.92 -20.08 11.82
C HIS A 233 -5.39 -20.22 11.43
N GLN A 234 -6.13 -21.03 12.19
CA GLN A 234 -7.57 -21.14 12.00
C GLN A 234 -8.20 -19.75 12.02
N ALA A 235 -8.98 -19.43 10.98
CA ALA A 235 -9.64 -18.14 10.90
C ALA A 235 -10.66 -17.99 12.05
N ALA A 236 -10.41 -17.02 12.94
CA ALA A 236 -11.38 -16.58 13.93
C ALA A 236 -12.23 -15.47 13.30
N MET A 237 -13.56 -15.68 13.26
CA MET A 237 -14.48 -14.65 12.78
C MET A 237 -14.82 -13.70 13.92
N GLU A 238 -14.12 -12.57 13.98
CA GLU A 238 -14.41 -11.46 14.89
C GLU A 238 -15.08 -10.31 14.12
N ALA A 239 -15.97 -9.57 14.79
CA ALA A 239 -16.64 -8.43 14.18
C ALA A 239 -15.62 -7.30 13.89
N GLN A 240 -15.66 -6.74 12.69
CA GLN A 240 -14.76 -5.65 12.30
C GLN A 240 -15.08 -4.37 13.07
N SER A 241 -14.08 -3.80 13.74
CA SER A 241 -14.25 -2.63 14.61
C SER A 241 -14.16 -1.27 13.91
N HIS A 242 -13.86 -1.26 12.61
CA HIS A 242 -13.66 -0.04 11.81
C HIS A 242 -14.33 -0.12 10.44
N ALA A 243 -14.59 1.04 9.84
CA ALA A 243 -15.16 1.16 8.49
C ALA A 243 -14.28 2.05 7.59
N TYR A 244 -14.24 1.75 6.29
CA TYR A 244 -13.51 2.54 5.29
C TYR A 244 -14.33 3.75 4.83
N GLU A 245 -15.62 3.55 4.60
CA GLU A 245 -16.58 4.59 4.27
C GLU A 245 -17.57 4.74 5.42
N GLU A 246 -17.75 5.97 5.91
CA GLU A 246 -18.58 6.23 7.10
C GLU A 246 -19.96 6.79 6.75
N VAL A 247 -20.02 7.65 5.74
CA VAL A 247 -21.22 8.37 5.36
C VAL A 247 -21.37 8.33 3.85
N ILE A 248 -22.49 7.76 3.39
CA ILE A 248 -22.89 7.81 1.99
C ILE A 248 -23.94 8.92 1.88
N GLN A 249 -23.56 10.04 1.27
CA GLN A 249 -24.45 11.16 1.04
C GLN A 249 -24.91 11.18 -0.41
N ALA A 250 -26.22 11.10 -0.63
CA ALA A 250 -26.79 11.29 -1.96
C ALA A 250 -26.61 12.74 -2.41
N MET A 251 -26.15 12.93 -3.64
CA MET A 251 -25.85 14.26 -4.19
C MET A 251 -27.10 15.12 -4.45
N GLN A 252 -28.26 14.50 -4.64
CA GLN A 252 -29.51 15.18 -4.96
C GLN A 252 -30.67 14.62 -4.13
N GLU A 253 -31.51 15.52 -3.62
CA GLU A 253 -32.78 15.16 -3.01
C GLU A 253 -33.68 14.45 -4.03
N GLY A 254 -34.27 13.33 -3.65
CA GLY A 254 -35.14 12.55 -4.53
C GLY A 254 -34.42 11.56 -5.48
N MET A 255 -33.09 11.46 -5.49
CA MET A 255 -32.37 10.48 -6.34
C MET A 255 -32.83 9.04 -6.06
N VAL A 256 -32.95 8.67 -4.79
CA VAL A 256 -33.45 7.35 -4.35
C VAL A 256 -34.93 7.19 -4.72
N SER A 257 -35.74 8.23 -4.53
CA SER A 257 -37.17 8.20 -4.85
C SER A 257 -37.41 8.02 -6.35
N ASN A 258 -36.66 8.73 -7.19
CA ASN A 258 -36.71 8.63 -8.65
C ASN A 258 -36.27 7.24 -9.12
N TYR A 259 -35.21 6.69 -8.52
CA TYR A 259 -34.79 5.31 -8.79
C TYR A 259 -35.90 4.30 -8.44
N CYS A 260 -36.48 4.42 -7.25
CA CYS A 260 -37.59 3.56 -6.83
C CYS A 260 -38.80 3.69 -7.76
N ALA A 261 -39.18 4.91 -8.15
CA ALA A 261 -40.29 5.16 -9.06
C ALA A 261 -40.05 4.55 -10.45
N ALA A 262 -38.84 4.70 -10.99
CA ALA A 262 -38.44 4.08 -12.26
C ALA A 262 -38.49 2.55 -12.17
N HIS A 263 -37.98 1.97 -11.09
CA HIS A 263 -38.02 0.53 -10.84
C HIS A 263 -39.45 0.00 -10.78
N MET A 264 -40.35 0.70 -10.08
CA MET A 264 -41.77 0.32 -9.99
C MET A 264 -42.47 0.40 -11.36
N THR A 265 -42.15 1.40 -12.17
CA THR A 265 -42.71 1.56 -13.53
C THR A 265 -42.27 0.41 -14.44
N MET A 266 -41.02 -0.01 -14.36
CA MET A 266 -40.48 -1.12 -15.15
C MET A 266 -41.12 -2.47 -14.77
N HIS A 267 -41.29 -2.74 -13.48
CA HIS A 267 -41.93 -4.00 -13.03
C HIS A 267 -43.44 -4.04 -13.32
N ALA A 268 -44.14 -2.91 -13.25
CA ALA A 268 -45.54 -2.82 -13.65
C ALA A 268 -45.75 -3.17 -15.13
N ALA A 269 -44.76 -2.89 -15.99
CA ALA A 269 -44.80 -3.28 -17.41
C ALA A 269 -44.58 -4.78 -17.65
N VAL A 270 -44.00 -5.51 -16.68
CA VAL A 270 -43.64 -6.94 -16.80
C VAL A 270 -44.58 -7.84 -15.98
N GLY A 271 -45.43 -7.27 -15.12
CA GLY A 271 -46.50 -8.00 -14.42
C GLY A 271 -46.05 -8.80 -13.18
N GLU A 272 -44.86 -8.51 -12.64
CA GLU A 272 -44.35 -9.18 -11.43
C GLU A 272 -44.64 -8.37 -10.14
N PRO A 273 -44.99 -9.04 -9.03
CA PRO A 273 -45.25 -8.36 -7.76
C PRO A 273 -43.97 -7.82 -7.11
N ILE A 274 -44.01 -6.57 -6.65
CA ILE A 274 -42.87 -5.86 -6.03
C ILE A 274 -43.02 -5.87 -4.50
N TYR A 275 -41.98 -6.30 -3.79
CA TYR A 275 -41.84 -6.07 -2.35
C TYR A 275 -40.90 -4.89 -2.11
N CYS A 276 -41.45 -3.71 -1.81
CA CYS A 276 -40.65 -2.59 -1.35
C CYS A 276 -40.46 -2.71 0.17
N PRO A 277 -39.22 -2.74 0.70
CA PRO A 277 -39.02 -2.58 2.13
C PRO A 277 -39.44 -1.15 2.51
N SER A 278 -40.44 -1.04 3.38
CA SER A 278 -40.84 0.21 4.00
C SER A 278 -39.67 0.79 4.79
N THR A 279 -39.31 2.01 4.44
CA THR A 279 -38.29 2.86 5.09
C THR A 279 -38.52 3.02 6.58
#